data_AF-A0A1H0NAW8-F1
#
_entry.id   AF-A0A1H0NAW8-F1
#
_cell.length_a   1.000
_cell.length_b   1.000
_cell.length_c   1.000
_cell.angle_alpha   90.00
_cell.angle_beta   90.00
_cell.angle_gamma   90.00
#
_symmetry.space_group_name_H-M   'P 1'
#
loop_
_entity.id
_entity.type
_entity.pdbx_description
1 polymer ?
#
loop_
_entity_poly.entity_id
_entity_poly.type
_entity_poly.pdbx_seq_one_letter_code
_entity_poly.pdbx_strand_id
1 'polypeptide(L)'
;MSIDGKGSGQLILQSVATGQIVLGGGQIVKRTAVFDLAYTVLVTDYLVAYATLTAARTVTLPTAVSVSGQVYIIIDETGSANTNNITIGTTSSQTINGASTKVINTAYGYYRLYSNGTNWILF
;
A
#
# COMPACT_ATOMS: atom_id res chain seq x y z
N MET A 1 6.63 11.64 -31.29
CA MET A 1 6.73 12.79 -30.36
C MET A 1 7.26 12.23 -29.04
N SER A 2 8.54 12.43 -28.74
CA SER A 2 9.09 12.07 -27.43
C SER A 2 8.81 13.23 -26.48
N ILE A 3 8.18 12.93 -25.35
CA ILE A 3 8.00 13.89 -24.26
C ILE A 3 9.14 13.64 -23.27
N ASP A 4 10.16 14.48 -23.29
CA ASP A 4 11.27 14.43 -22.34
C ASP A 4 10.79 15.04 -21.02
N GLY A 5 10.02 14.26 -20.25
CA GLY A 5 9.36 14.64 -19.00
C GLY A 5 10.32 14.86 -17.83
N LYS A 6 11.33 15.71 -18.01
CA LYS A 6 12.35 16.05 -17.00
C LYS A 6 11.88 17.09 -15.97
N GLY A 7 10.70 17.67 -16.15
CA GLY A 7 10.07 18.54 -15.15
C GLY A 7 9.18 17.75 -14.20
N SER A 8 8.94 18.27 -13.00
CA SER A 8 8.03 17.72 -11.97
C SER A 8 6.54 17.66 -12.40
N GLY A 9 6.25 17.71 -13.70
CA GLY A 9 4.92 17.64 -14.28
C GLY A 9 4.44 16.20 -14.37
N GLN A 10 3.16 16.01 -14.06
CA GLN A 10 2.48 14.73 -14.22
C GLN A 10 2.44 14.35 -15.71
N LEU A 11 3.00 13.19 -16.05
CA LEU A 11 2.79 12.57 -17.34
C LEU A 11 1.43 11.84 -17.33
N ILE A 12 0.42 12.39 -17.98
CA ILE A 12 -0.86 11.72 -18.21
C ILE A 12 -0.75 10.87 -19.47
N LEU A 13 -0.53 9.56 -19.32
CA LEU A 13 -0.63 8.61 -20.41
C LEU A 13 -2.12 8.26 -20.59
N GLN A 14 -2.81 8.97 -21.48
CA GLN A 14 -4.11 8.50 -21.97
C GLN A 14 -3.84 7.27 -22.84
N SER A 15 -4.43 6.12 -22.49
CA SER A 15 -4.19 4.88 -23.23
C SER A 15 -4.48 5.10 -24.72
N VAL A 16 -3.48 4.86 -25.59
CA VAL A 16 -3.71 4.85 -27.03
C VAL A 16 -4.43 3.54 -27.38
N ALA A 17 -5.75 3.63 -27.48
CA ALA A 17 -6.70 2.64 -28.02
C ALA A 17 -6.77 1.24 -27.37
N THR A 18 -5.84 0.79 -26.53
CA THR A 18 -5.82 -0.60 -25.99
C THR A 18 -5.71 -0.73 -24.46
N GLY A 19 -5.76 0.36 -23.69
CA GLY A 19 -5.76 0.30 -22.22
C GLY A 19 -4.42 -0.08 -21.58
N GLN A 20 -3.32 -0.13 -22.35
CA GLN A 20 -2.00 -0.51 -21.84
C GLN A 20 -1.12 0.71 -21.54
N ILE A 21 -0.41 0.65 -20.41
CA ILE A 21 0.77 1.48 -20.11
C ILE A 21 2.00 0.59 -20.27
N VAL A 22 2.95 0.98 -21.11
CA VAL A 22 4.21 0.26 -21.31
C VAL A 22 5.35 1.06 -20.71
N LEU A 23 6.08 0.46 -19.76
CA LEU A 23 7.34 0.98 -19.25
C LEU A 23 8.48 0.19 -19.89
N GLY A 24 9.37 0.86 -20.62
CA GLY A 24 10.57 0.22 -21.20
C GLY A 24 11.66 -0.13 -20.16
N GLY A 25 11.41 0.12 -18.87
CA GLY A 25 12.30 -0.11 -17.74
C GLY A 25 11.53 -0.31 -16.43
N GLY A 26 12.22 -0.24 -15.29
CA GLY A 26 11.62 -0.43 -13.96
C GLY A 26 10.72 0.72 -13.49
N GLN A 27 9.92 0.46 -12.45
CA GLN A 27 9.07 1.45 -11.78
C GLN A 27 9.71 1.88 -10.46
N ILE A 28 9.77 3.19 -10.20
CA ILE A 28 9.97 3.74 -8.86
C ILE A 28 8.59 4.07 -8.29
N VAL A 29 8.31 3.59 -7.07
CA VAL A 29 7.04 3.81 -6.37
C VAL A 29 7.23 4.75 -5.20
N LYS A 30 6.16 5.46 -4.79
CA LYS A 30 6.18 6.26 -3.58
C LYS A 30 6.30 5.33 -2.37
N ARG A 31 7.44 5.40 -1.68
CA ARG A 31 7.69 4.75 -0.39
C ARG A 31 7.43 5.74 0.75
N THR A 32 6.51 5.36 1.63
CA THR A 32 6.18 6.09 2.85
C THR A 32 6.80 5.34 4.03
N ALA A 33 7.83 5.92 4.65
CA ALA A 33 8.50 5.34 5.82
C ALA A 33 7.70 5.67 7.09
N VAL A 34 7.44 4.64 7.90
CA VAL A 34 6.81 4.74 9.21
C VAL A 34 7.84 4.40 10.28
N PHE A 35 7.95 5.26 11.28
CA PHE A 35 8.94 5.13 12.35
C PHE A 35 8.25 4.88 13.70
N ASP A 36 8.18 3.61 14.09
CA ASP A 36 7.79 3.15 15.42
C ASP A 36 6.49 3.75 15.97
N LEU A 37 5.46 3.84 15.12
CA LEU A 37 4.15 4.40 15.47
C LEU A 37 3.00 3.71 14.74
N ALA A 38 1.78 3.87 15.26
CA ALA A 38 0.57 3.47 14.54
C ALA A 38 0.33 4.43 13.38
N TYR A 39 -0.11 3.93 12.22
CA TYR A 39 -0.19 4.72 10.99
C TYR A 39 -1.57 4.63 10.32
N THR A 40 -2.06 5.73 9.77
CA THR A 40 -3.24 5.73 8.90
C THR A 40 -2.78 5.88 7.46
N VAL A 41 -3.05 4.86 6.64
CA VAL A 41 -2.67 4.86 5.23
C VAL A 41 -3.41 5.96 4.48
N LEU A 42 -2.66 6.80 3.77
CA LEU A 42 -3.21 7.89 2.98
C LEU A 42 -3.59 7.40 1.59
N VAL A 43 -4.57 8.06 0.97
CA VAL A 43 -4.99 7.78 -0.41
C VAL A 43 -3.88 8.00 -1.45
N THR A 44 -2.81 8.70 -1.07
CA THR A 44 -1.64 8.95 -1.92
C THR A 44 -0.50 7.98 -1.68
N ASP A 45 -0.63 7.03 -0.75
CA ASP A 45 0.39 6.04 -0.49
C ASP A 45 0.34 4.90 -1.50
N TYR A 46 1.46 4.20 -1.63
CA TYR A 46 1.55 2.97 -2.40
C TYR A 46 2.28 1.90 -1.59
N LEU A 47 3.50 2.21 -1.14
CA LEU A 47 4.28 1.35 -0.25
C LEU A 47 4.38 2.02 1.13
N VAL A 48 3.81 1.39 2.16
CA VAL A 48 3.94 1.80 3.56
C VAL A 48 4.92 0.85 4.24
N ALA A 49 6.10 1.37 4.57
CA ALA A 49 7.22 0.61 5.08
C ALA A 49 7.51 0.97 6.52
N TYR A 50 7.33 0.00 7.43
CA TYR A 50 7.81 0.14 8.80
C TYR A 50 9.34 0.05 8.81
N ALA A 51 10.00 1.19 9.01
CA ALA A 51 11.45 1.33 9.00
C ALA A 51 12.06 1.24 10.41
N THR A 52 11.24 1.43 11.45
CA THR A 52 11.55 1.10 12.85
C THR A 52 10.32 0.52 13.52
N LEU A 53 10.51 -0.48 14.39
CA LEU A 53 9.42 -1.26 14.99
C LEU A 53 9.86 -1.89 16.31
N THR A 54 9.72 -1.14 17.41
CA THR A 54 10.16 -1.59 18.75
C THR A 54 9.02 -2.16 19.61
N ALA A 55 7.78 -1.96 19.17
CA ALA A 55 6.57 -2.52 19.76
C ALA A 55 5.56 -2.88 18.66
N ALA A 56 4.57 -3.71 18.96
CA ALA A 56 3.48 -4.00 18.04
C ALA A 56 2.74 -2.73 17.61
N ARG A 57 2.40 -2.62 16.32
CA ARG A 57 1.75 -1.43 15.74
C ARG A 57 0.50 -1.80 14.95
N THR A 58 -0.42 -0.86 14.86
CA THR A 58 -1.58 -0.95 13.97
C THR A 58 -1.40 0.03 12.82
N VAL A 59 -1.66 -0.45 11.61
CA VAL A 59 -1.79 0.37 10.41
C VAL A 59 -3.22 0.27 9.90
N THR A 60 -3.90 1.40 9.84
CA THR A 60 -5.32 1.46 9.48
C THR A 60 -5.46 1.89 8.03
N LEU A 61 -6.14 1.06 7.23
CA LEU A 61 -6.45 1.34 5.84
C LEU A 61 -7.51 2.45 5.74
N PRO A 62 -7.51 3.26 4.65
CA PRO A 62 -8.61 4.19 4.40
C PRO A 62 -9.93 3.42 4.17
N THR A 63 -11.02 4.14 3.97
CA THR A 63 -12.25 3.48 3.52
C THR A 63 -12.05 2.92 2.11
N ALA A 64 -12.28 1.61 1.94
CA ALA A 64 -12.20 0.93 0.63
C ALA A 64 -13.10 1.61 -0.42
N VAL A 65 -14.26 2.15 0.01
CA VAL A 65 -15.26 2.79 -0.86
C VAL A 65 -14.68 3.96 -1.66
N SER A 66 -13.78 4.77 -1.09
CA SER A 66 -13.25 5.96 -1.76
C SER A 66 -12.03 5.69 -2.65
N VAL A 67 -11.51 4.46 -2.67
CA VAL A 67 -10.24 4.12 -3.33
C VAL A 67 -10.33 2.82 -4.14
N SER A 68 -11.47 2.57 -4.78
CA SER A 68 -11.67 1.38 -5.63
C SER A 68 -10.54 1.21 -6.66
N GLY A 69 -9.96 0.02 -6.74
CA GLY A 69 -8.82 -0.32 -7.60
C GLY A 69 -7.44 0.11 -7.05
N GLN A 70 -7.38 0.94 -6.00
CA GLN A 70 -6.11 1.39 -5.44
C GLN A 70 -5.39 0.24 -4.73
N VAL A 71 -4.10 0.09 -5.06
CA VAL A 71 -3.20 -0.90 -4.46
C VAL A 71 -2.40 -0.25 -3.33
N TYR A 72 -2.23 -1.00 -2.24
CA TYR A 72 -1.27 -0.71 -1.18
C TYR A 72 -0.41 -1.95 -0.87
N ILE A 73 0.83 -1.69 -0.49
CA ILE A 73 1.77 -2.67 0.04
C ILE A 73 2.15 -2.22 1.45
N ILE A 74 1.92 -3.08 2.43
CA ILE A 74 2.34 -2.86 3.81
C ILE A 74 3.44 -3.85 4.13
N ILE A 75 4.60 -3.36 4.57
CA ILE A 75 5.80 -4.19 4.80
C ILE A 75 6.50 -3.87 6.12
N ASP A 76 6.99 -4.92 6.78
CA ASP A 76 8.04 -4.83 7.80
C ASP A 76 9.42 -4.78 7.13
N GLU A 77 10.11 -3.65 7.15
CA GLU A 77 11.51 -3.60 6.67
C GLU A 77 12.52 -3.82 7.80
N THR A 78 12.05 -3.95 9.04
CA THR A 78 12.91 -4.10 10.20
C THR A 78 13.28 -5.54 10.49
N GLY A 79 12.44 -6.50 10.07
CA GLY A 79 12.55 -7.90 10.47
C GLY A 79 12.00 -8.19 11.86
N SER A 80 11.35 -7.22 12.52
CA SER A 80 10.92 -7.33 13.91
C SER A 80 9.45 -7.73 14.06
N ALA A 81 8.69 -7.89 12.97
CA ALA A 81 7.25 -8.19 13.05
C ALA A 81 6.93 -9.57 13.63
N ASN A 82 7.90 -10.50 13.72
CA ASN A 82 7.73 -11.77 14.43
C ASN A 82 7.60 -11.60 15.96
N THR A 83 8.04 -10.47 16.50
CA THR A 83 7.97 -10.13 17.92
C THR A 83 7.03 -8.94 18.15
N ASN A 84 7.10 -7.97 17.24
CA ASN A 84 6.37 -6.70 17.28
C ASN A 84 5.39 -6.64 16.10
N ASN A 85 4.35 -7.47 16.14
CA ASN A 85 3.43 -7.66 15.02
C ASN A 85 2.88 -6.32 14.47
N ILE A 86 2.71 -6.26 13.15
CA ILE A 86 2.01 -5.16 12.47
C ILE A 86 0.60 -5.63 12.13
N THR A 87 -0.40 -5.03 12.76
CA THR A 87 -1.82 -5.32 12.50
C THR A 87 -2.37 -4.34 11.47
N ILE A 88 -2.75 -4.86 10.31
CA ILE A 88 -3.49 -4.12 9.28
C ILE A 88 -4.97 -4.15 9.64
N GLY A 89 -5.53 -2.99 9.98
CA GLY A 89 -6.94 -2.80 10.30
C GLY A 89 -7.72 -2.13 9.18
N THR A 90 -9.03 -2.37 9.14
CA THR A 90 -9.96 -1.69 8.22
C THR A 90 -10.69 -0.53 8.89
N THR A 91 -11.40 0.26 8.08
CA THR A 91 -12.34 1.29 8.54
C THR A 91 -13.77 0.77 8.41
N SER A 92 -14.67 1.15 9.32
CA SER A 92 -16.07 0.71 9.34
C SER A 92 -16.21 -0.83 9.40
N SER A 93 -17.26 -1.40 8.80
CA SER A 93 -17.48 -2.85 8.73
C SER A 93 -16.79 -3.54 7.53
N GLN A 94 -15.76 -2.90 6.96
CA GLN A 94 -15.04 -3.43 5.82
C GLN A 94 -14.14 -4.59 6.24
N THR A 95 -13.82 -5.45 5.28
CA THR A 95 -13.01 -6.66 5.52
C THR A 95 -11.82 -6.75 4.57
N ILE A 96 -10.81 -7.52 4.97
CA ILE A 96 -9.68 -7.98 4.16
C ILE A 96 -9.87 -9.49 3.96
N ASN A 97 -10.32 -9.90 2.77
CA ASN A 97 -10.73 -11.27 2.45
C ASN A 97 -11.65 -11.89 3.54
N GLY A 98 -12.68 -11.15 3.97
CA GLY A 98 -13.67 -11.61 4.96
C GLY A 98 -13.27 -11.46 6.43
N ALA A 99 -12.04 -11.05 6.76
CA ALA A 99 -11.61 -10.75 8.13
C ALA A 99 -11.55 -9.23 8.37
N SER A 100 -11.77 -8.75 9.61
CA SER A 100 -11.64 -7.32 9.93
C SER A 100 -10.18 -6.83 9.98
N THR A 101 -9.23 -7.75 10.16
CA THR A 101 -7.79 -7.44 10.21
C THR A 101 -6.95 -8.49 9.50
N LYS A 102 -5.71 -8.11 9.17
CA LYS A 102 -4.61 -9.02 8.84
C LYS A 102 -3.38 -8.66 9.64
N VAL A 103 -2.57 -9.66 9.99
CA VAL A 103 -1.40 -9.47 10.85
C VAL A 103 -0.16 -9.91 10.11
N ILE A 104 0.82 -9.03 10.01
CA ILE A 104 2.19 -9.36 9.64
C ILE A 104 2.88 -9.78 10.93
N ASN A 105 3.16 -11.08 11.06
CA ASN A 105 3.79 -11.70 12.22
C ASN A 105 5.06 -12.50 11.86
N THR A 106 5.61 -12.24 10.68
CA THR A 106 6.84 -12.87 10.18
C THR A 106 7.84 -11.76 9.92
N ALA A 107 9.09 -11.96 10.31
CA ALA A 107 10.18 -11.03 10.03
C ALA A 107 10.25 -10.76 8.52
N TYR A 108 10.31 -9.49 8.13
CA TYR A 108 10.31 -9.06 6.72
C TYR A 108 9.04 -9.42 5.94
N GLY A 109 7.95 -9.76 6.64
CA GLY A 109 6.67 -10.07 6.04
C GLY A 109 5.97 -8.83 5.45
N TYR A 110 5.07 -9.08 4.51
CA TYR A 110 4.27 -8.03 3.88
C TYR A 110 2.91 -8.55 3.44
N TYR A 111 1.97 -7.63 3.20
CA TYR A 111 0.77 -7.90 2.43
C TYR A 111 0.61 -6.87 1.31
N ARG A 112 0.11 -7.34 0.17
CA ARG A 112 -0.39 -6.48 -0.91
C ARG A 112 -1.89 -6.64 -0.96
N LEU A 113 -2.58 -5.53 -1.11
CA LEU A 113 -4.02 -5.51 -1.17
C LEU A 113 -4.50 -4.40 -2.09
N TYR A 114 -5.66 -4.61 -2.68
CA TYR A 114 -6.38 -3.56 -3.38
C TYR A 114 -7.82 -3.46 -2.91
N SER A 115 -8.42 -2.28 -3.04
CA SER A 115 -9.85 -2.11 -2.77
C SER A 115 -10.67 -2.59 -3.97
N ASN A 116 -11.73 -3.36 -3.73
CA ASN A 116 -12.75 -3.66 -4.75
C ASN A 116 -13.92 -2.65 -4.74
N GLY A 117 -13.78 -1.52 -4.04
CA GLY A 117 -14.81 -0.51 -3.84
C GLY A 117 -15.73 -0.78 -2.66
N THR A 118 -15.53 -1.87 -1.91
CA THR A 118 -16.30 -2.17 -0.69
C THR A 118 -15.43 -2.79 0.40
N ASN A 119 -14.55 -3.71 0.01
CA ASN A 119 -13.64 -4.45 0.87
C ASN A 119 -12.23 -4.46 0.25
N TRP A 120 -11.29 -5.01 1.00
CA TRP A 120 -9.90 -5.19 0.62
C TRP A 120 -9.64 -6.63 0.20
N ILE A 121 -8.90 -6.79 -0.90
CA ILE A 121 -8.57 -8.07 -1.51
C ILE A 121 -7.05 -8.25 -1.55
N LEU A 122 -6.56 -9.36 -0.98
CA LEU A 122 -5.16 -9.79 -1.06
C LEU A 122 -4.84 -10.47 -2.41
N PHE A 123 -3.63 -10.25 -2.94
CA PHE A 123 -3.16 -10.82 -4.22
C PHE A 123 -1.63 -10.96 -4.35
#